data_AF-A0A535QCE0-F1
#
_entry.id   AF-A0A535QCE0-F1
#
_cell.length_a   1.000
_cell.length_b   1.000
_cell.length_c   1.000
_cell.angle_alpha   90.00
_cell.angle_beta   90.00
_cell.angle_gamma   90.00
#
_symmetry.space_group_name_H-M   'P 1'
#
loop_
_entity.id
_entity.type
_entity.pdbx_description
1 polymer ?
#
loop_
_entity_poly.entity_id
_entity_poly.type
_entity_poly.pdbx_seq_one_letter_code
_entity_poly.pdbx_strand_id
1 'polypeptide(L)'
;MSAQPQAFESDPSHPLKRFWESGPAAWNAALTRPQVLIPFFVLAALVPLVLQYIEDNSSWIGAQYWTLILASCAMYACLAVALNLVVGYAGLLNLGFIAFFGIGSYAYALVASDQLQQHYPLWAALLVVVIVTLAFALLV
;
A
#
# COMPACT_ATOMS: atom_id res chain seq x y z
N MET A 1 -24.81 47.15 9.52
CA MET A 1 -24.98 45.75 9.07
C MET A 1 -23.81 44.94 9.60
N SER A 2 -23.85 44.59 10.89
CA SER A 2 -22.87 43.70 11.52
C SER A 2 -23.37 42.27 11.37
N ALA A 3 -22.81 41.52 10.43
CA ALA A 3 -23.03 40.08 10.37
C ALA A 3 -22.49 39.48 11.69
N GLN A 4 -23.38 39.05 12.57
CA GLN A 4 -22.97 38.24 13.72
C GLN A 4 -22.37 36.95 13.14
N PRO A 5 -21.15 36.55 13.55
CA PRO A 5 -20.60 35.28 13.13
C PRO A 5 -21.52 34.22 13.71
N GLN A 6 -22.31 33.56 12.85
CA GLN A 6 -23.04 32.38 13.26
C GLN A 6 -21.98 31.38 13.72
N ALA A 7 -21.85 31.20 15.03
CA ALA A 7 -21.04 30.14 15.59
C ALA A 7 -21.55 28.87 14.92
N PHE A 8 -20.68 28.16 14.21
CA PHE A 8 -21.00 26.87 13.61
C PHE A 8 -21.52 25.97 14.74
N GLU A 9 -22.84 25.90 14.89
CA GLU A 9 -23.52 25.02 15.82
C GLU A 9 -23.11 23.62 15.39
N SER A 10 -22.14 23.04 16.11
CA SER A 10 -21.53 21.80 15.67
C SER A 10 -22.55 20.69 15.89
N ASP A 11 -23.26 20.31 14.83
CA ASP A 11 -24.26 19.26 14.87
C ASP A 11 -23.66 17.99 15.53
N PRO A 12 -24.16 17.59 16.72
CA PRO A 12 -23.61 16.47 17.48
C PRO A 12 -23.91 15.10 16.86
N SER A 13 -24.65 15.06 15.74
CA SER A 13 -25.12 13.81 15.12
C SER A 13 -24.23 13.25 14.01
N HIS A 14 -23.21 13.99 13.52
CA HIS A 14 -22.46 13.55 12.33
C HIS A 14 -21.65 12.26 12.58
N PRO A 15 -21.89 11.17 11.83
CA PRO A 15 -21.35 9.84 12.13
C PRO A 15 -19.82 9.77 12.04
N LEU A 16 -19.21 10.55 11.13
CA LEU A 16 -17.75 10.62 11.02
C LEU A 16 -17.10 11.34 12.20
N LYS A 17 -17.77 12.32 12.79
CA LYS A 17 -17.27 13.03 13.98
C LYS A 17 -17.31 12.12 15.20
N ARG A 18 -18.42 11.39 15.39
CA ARG A 18 -18.55 10.37 16.43
C ARG A 18 -17.51 9.26 16.27
N PHE A 19 -17.24 8.84 15.04
CA PHE A 19 -16.19 7.87 14.77
C PHE A 19 -14.81 8.43 15.16
N TRP A 20 -14.47 9.64 14.74
CA TRP A 20 -13.19 10.27 15.06
C TRP A 20 -12.97 10.46 16.57
N GLU A 21 -14.00 10.85 17.31
CA GLU A 21 -13.94 11.06 18.78
C GLU A 21 -13.99 9.75 19.59
N SER A 22 -14.41 8.63 18.99
CA SER A 22 -14.61 7.34 19.69
C SER A 22 -13.31 6.66 20.18
N GLY A 23 -12.15 7.15 19.74
CA GLY A 23 -10.83 6.70 20.18
C GLY A 23 -10.39 5.35 19.62
N PRO A 24 -9.16 4.91 19.94
CA PRO A 24 -8.48 3.80 19.25
C PRO A 24 -9.21 2.44 19.37
N ALA A 25 -9.85 2.17 20.50
CA ALA A 25 -10.55 0.90 20.73
C ALA A 25 -11.83 0.79 19.86
N ALA A 26 -12.56 1.89 19.71
CA ALA A 26 -13.74 1.94 18.86
C ALA A 26 -13.38 1.98 17.36
N TRP A 27 -12.26 2.62 17.01
CA TRP A 27 -11.69 2.53 15.66
C TRP A 27 -11.40 1.09 15.28
N ASN A 28 -10.74 0.33 16.17
CA ASN A 28 -10.45 -1.08 15.92
C ASN A 28 -11.74 -1.89 15.72
N ALA A 29 -12.73 -1.74 16.60
CA ALA A 29 -14.02 -2.46 16.50
C ALA A 29 -14.86 -2.10 15.26
N ALA A 30 -14.66 -0.92 14.69
CA ALA A 30 -15.33 -0.51 13.45
C ALA A 30 -14.54 -0.94 12.20
N LEU A 31 -13.21 -0.80 12.21
CA LEU A 31 -12.34 -1.11 11.08
C LEU A 31 -12.13 -2.61 10.90
N THR A 32 -12.21 -3.41 11.97
CA THR A 32 -12.12 -4.88 11.89
C THR A 32 -13.42 -5.56 11.44
N ARG A 33 -14.48 -4.78 11.21
CA ARG A 33 -15.73 -5.35 10.67
C ARG A 33 -15.46 -5.95 9.30
N PRO A 34 -15.95 -7.17 9.01
CA PRO A 34 -15.70 -7.83 7.72
C PRO A 34 -16.24 -6.98 6.56
N GLN A 35 -17.31 -6.22 6.78
CA GLN A 35 -17.87 -5.28 5.81
C GLN A 35 -16.93 -4.14 5.40
N VAL A 36 -15.91 -3.80 6.20
CA VAL A 36 -14.92 -2.76 5.89
C VAL A 36 -13.62 -3.38 5.41
N LEU A 37 -13.16 -4.45 6.09
CA LEU A 37 -11.93 -5.16 5.70
C LEU A 37 -12.03 -5.78 4.31
N ILE A 38 -13.13 -6.49 4.01
CA ILE A 38 -13.28 -7.19 2.73
C ILE A 38 -13.22 -6.22 1.55
N PRO A 39 -14.03 -5.14 1.47
CA PRO A 39 -13.92 -4.22 0.33
C PRO A 39 -12.57 -3.50 0.29
N PHE A 40 -11.94 -3.23 1.44
CA PHE A 40 -10.59 -2.65 1.47
C PHE A 40 -9.56 -3.58 0.82
N PHE A 41 -9.51 -4.87 1.21
CA PHE A 41 -8.58 -5.85 0.62
C PHE A 41 -8.91 -6.16 -0.83
N VAL A 42 -10.19 -6.23 -1.19
CA VAL A 42 -10.63 -6.40 -2.59
C VAL A 42 -10.18 -5.20 -3.42
N LEU A 43 -10.38 -3.98 -2.95
CA LEU A 43 -9.92 -2.78 -3.65
C LEU A 43 -8.40 -2.75 -3.76
N ALA A 44 -7.67 -3.05 -2.68
CA ALA A 44 -6.21 -3.13 -2.70
C ALA A 44 -5.67 -4.17 -3.68
N ALA A 45 -6.34 -5.32 -3.82
CA ALA A 45 -5.97 -6.36 -4.79
C ALA A 45 -6.35 -5.98 -6.24
N LEU A 46 -7.43 -5.23 -6.43
CA LEU A 46 -7.89 -4.80 -7.75
C LEU A 46 -7.10 -3.60 -8.29
N VAL A 47 -6.60 -2.70 -7.43
CA VAL A 47 -5.89 -1.49 -7.85
C VAL A 47 -4.71 -1.81 -8.80
N PRO A 48 -3.79 -2.75 -8.48
CA PRO A 48 -2.71 -3.10 -9.40
C PRO A 48 -3.20 -3.67 -10.73
N LEU A 49 -4.26 -4.49 -10.71
CA LEU A 49 -4.84 -5.10 -11.91
C LEU A 49 -5.51 -4.05 -12.81
N VAL A 50 -6.21 -3.09 -12.21
CA VAL A 50 -6.86 -1.99 -12.93
C VAL A 50 -5.81 -1.07 -13.54
N LEU A 51 -4.75 -0.74 -12.79
CA LEU A 51 -3.64 0.07 -13.32
C LEU A 51 -2.94 -0.63 -14.48
N GLN A 52 -2.64 -1.92 -14.36
CA GLN A 52 -2.04 -2.71 -15.44
C GLN A 52 -2.95 -2.78 -16.67
N TYR A 53 -4.26 -3.01 -16.48
CA TYR A 53 -5.22 -3.02 -17.58
C TYR A 53 -5.29 -1.66 -18.30
N ILE A 54 -5.20 -0.55 -17.55
CA ILE A 54 -5.16 0.79 -18.14
C ILE A 54 -3.87 0.99 -18.94
N GLU A 55 -2.73 0.51 -18.45
CA GLU A 55 -1.45 0.59 -19.17
C GLU A 55 -1.45 -0.22 -20.47
N ASP A 56 -1.90 -1.47 -20.43
CA ASP A 56 -1.92 -2.36 -21.60
C ASP A 56 -2.84 -1.83 -22.73
N ASN A 57 -3.95 -1.17 -22.37
CA ASN A 57 -4.95 -0.67 -23.32
C ASN A 57 -4.80 0.80 -23.70
N SER A 58 -3.92 1.55 -23.03
CA SER A 58 -3.75 2.98 -23.27
C SER A 58 -2.40 3.24 -23.92
N SER A 59 -2.41 3.55 -25.22
CA SER A 59 -1.22 3.90 -26.00
C SER A 59 -0.60 5.27 -25.63
N TRP A 60 -1.04 5.87 -24.52
CA TRP A 60 -0.57 7.17 -24.04
C TRP A 60 0.67 6.98 -23.16
N ILE A 61 1.81 7.49 -23.64
CA ILE A 61 3.16 7.43 -23.02
C ILE A 61 3.20 7.95 -21.56
N GLY A 62 2.15 8.60 -21.07
CA GLY A 62 2.04 9.09 -19.70
C GLY A 62 1.54 8.07 -18.67
N ALA A 63 0.77 7.04 -19.04
CA ALA A 63 0.14 6.13 -18.07
C ALA A 63 1.20 5.39 -17.23
N GLN A 64 2.19 4.79 -17.89
CA GLN A 64 3.27 4.06 -17.24
C GLN A 64 4.16 4.94 -16.36
N TYR A 65 4.38 6.20 -16.76
CA TYR A 65 5.12 7.16 -15.94
C TYR A 65 4.41 7.44 -14.61
N TRP A 66 3.11 7.72 -14.68
CA TRP A 66 2.32 8.00 -13.48
C TRP A 66 2.22 6.77 -12.56
N THR A 67 2.03 5.58 -13.11
CA THR A 67 2.01 4.35 -12.31
C THR A 67 3.35 4.10 -11.63
N LEU A 68 4.47 4.33 -12.31
CA LEU A 68 5.81 4.14 -11.71
C LEU A 68 6.02 5.11 -10.53
N ILE A 69 5.59 6.38 -10.68
CA ILE A 69 5.64 7.35 -9.59
C ILE A 69 4.74 6.91 -8.43
N LEU A 70 3.48 6.57 -8.71
CA LEU A 70 2.54 6.14 -7.68
C LEU A 70 3.01 4.88 -6.96
N ALA A 71 3.57 3.91 -7.68
CA ALA A 71 4.17 2.70 -7.12
C ALA A 71 5.37 3.04 -6.22
N SER A 72 6.24 3.96 -6.66
CA SER A 72 7.40 4.40 -5.87
C SER A 72 6.98 5.15 -4.61
N CYS A 73 5.98 6.04 -4.71
CA CYS A 73 5.41 6.73 -3.55
C CYS A 73 4.76 5.75 -2.57
N ALA A 74 3.97 4.80 -3.07
CA ALA A 74 3.34 3.77 -2.24
C ALA A 74 4.39 2.90 -1.55
N MET A 75 5.44 2.51 -2.26
CA MET A 75 6.57 1.76 -1.72
C MET A 75 7.24 2.46 -0.54
N TYR A 76 7.62 3.74 -0.72
CA TYR A 76 8.23 4.51 0.35
C TYR A 76 7.26 4.80 1.51
N ALA A 77 5.97 5.00 1.21
CA ALA A 77 4.95 5.16 2.24
C ALA A 77 4.80 3.89 3.10
N CYS A 78 4.72 2.72 2.47
CA CYS A 78 4.67 1.43 3.16
C CYS A 78 5.92 1.22 4.02
N LEU A 79 7.11 1.56 3.50
CA LEU A 79 8.37 1.44 4.24
C LEU A 79 8.43 2.40 5.43
N ALA A 80 7.97 3.64 5.26
CA ALA A 80 7.89 4.63 6.33
C ALA A 80 6.91 4.20 7.43
N VAL A 81 5.74 3.67 7.05
CA VAL A 81 4.75 3.14 8.00
C VAL A 81 5.32 1.94 8.75
N ALA A 82 5.97 1.01 8.05
CA ALA A 82 6.59 -0.15 8.67
C ALA A 82 7.71 0.24 9.65
N LEU A 83 8.56 1.19 9.29
CA LEU A 83 9.60 1.71 10.19
C LEU A 83 8.99 2.42 11.41
N ASN A 84 7.94 3.22 11.20
CA ASN A 84 7.22 3.89 12.29
C ASN A 84 6.58 2.87 13.25
N LEU A 85 6.09 1.75 12.73
CA LEU A 85 5.55 0.67 13.56
C LEU A 85 6.65 -0.01 14.39
N VAL A 86 7.77 -0.39 13.77
CA VAL A 86 8.87 -1.08 14.46
C VAL A 86 9.53 -0.19 15.50
N VAL A 87 9.88 1.05 15.14
CA VAL A 87 10.54 1.99 16.05
C VAL A 87 9.56 2.50 17.10
N GLY A 88 8.33 2.83 16.71
CA GLY A 88 7.32 3.43 17.59
C GLY A 88 6.72 2.45 18.60
N TYR A 89 6.51 1.18 18.23
CA TYR A 89 5.92 0.19 19.15
C TYR A 89 6.94 -0.72 19.84
N ALA A 90 8.03 -1.13 19.16
CA ALA A 90 8.99 -2.06 19.75
C ALA A 90 10.20 -1.37 20.40
N GLY A 91 10.44 -0.08 20.08
CA GLY A 91 11.57 0.70 20.64
C GLY A 91 12.96 0.21 20.21
N LEU A 92 13.05 -0.76 19.31
CA LEU A 92 14.29 -1.38 18.81
C LEU A 92 14.30 -1.35 17.28
N LEU A 93 15.40 -0.86 16.69
CA LEU A 93 15.59 -0.78 15.24
C LEU A 93 15.85 -2.18 14.66
N ASN A 94 14.80 -2.91 14.27
CA ASN A 94 14.95 -4.13 13.48
C ASN A 94 14.88 -3.80 11.98
N LEU A 95 16.03 -3.87 11.29
CA LEU A 95 16.15 -3.58 9.85
C LEU A 95 15.85 -4.78 8.94
N GLY A 96 15.56 -5.96 9.51
CA GLY A 96 15.35 -7.18 8.73
C GLY A 96 14.24 -7.04 7.68
N PHE A 97 13.14 -6.35 8.01
CA PHE A 97 12.03 -6.16 7.07
C PHE A 97 12.43 -5.31 5.84
N ILE A 98 13.35 -4.35 6.00
CA ILE A 98 13.85 -3.52 4.90
C ILE A 98 14.77 -4.34 4.00
N ALA A 99 15.61 -5.21 4.58
CA ALA A 99 16.51 -6.08 3.82
C ALA A 99 15.72 -7.05 2.92
N PHE A 100 14.70 -7.72 3.46
CA PHE A 100 13.84 -8.61 2.66
C PHE A 100 13.02 -7.86 1.61
N PHE A 101 12.51 -6.68 1.96
CA PHE A 101 11.81 -5.81 1.03
C PHE A 101 12.70 -5.40 -0.17
N GLY A 102 13.96 -5.02 0.09
CA GLY A 102 14.92 -4.63 -0.96
C GLY A 102 15.25 -5.77 -1.91
N ILE A 103 15.44 -6.98 -1.38
CA ILE A 103 15.80 -8.16 -2.19
C ILE A 103 14.63 -8.61 -3.05
N GLY A 104 13.41 -8.66 -2.49
CA GLY A 104 12.21 -9.01 -3.24
C GLY A 104 11.88 -8.00 -4.35
N SER A 105 11.99 -6.70 -4.06
CA SER A 105 11.74 -5.65 -5.05
C SER A 105 12.79 -5.63 -6.18
N TYR A 106 14.07 -5.85 -5.86
CA TYR A 106 15.12 -5.97 -6.87
C TYR A 106 14.93 -7.22 -7.75
N ALA A 107 14.60 -8.37 -7.15
CA ALA A 107 14.27 -9.58 -7.90
C ALA A 107 13.07 -9.36 -8.82
N TYR A 108 12.03 -8.67 -8.35
CA TYR A 108 10.88 -8.31 -9.17
C TYR A 108 11.27 -7.38 -10.32
N ALA A 109 12.07 -6.34 -10.06
CA ALA A 109 12.52 -5.42 -11.10
C ALA A 109 13.35 -6.12 -12.19
N LEU A 110 14.18 -7.11 -11.83
CA LEU A 110 14.94 -7.91 -12.80
C LEU A 110 14.04 -8.81 -13.65
N VAL A 111 13.06 -9.48 -13.03
CA VAL A 111 12.17 -10.42 -13.73
C VAL A 111 11.11 -9.71 -14.57
N ALA A 112 10.66 -8.54 -14.12
CA ALA A 112 9.68 -7.72 -14.84
C ALA A 112 10.31 -6.85 -15.94
N SER A 113 11.65 -6.72 -15.98
CA SER A 113 12.36 -5.94 -16.98
C SER A 113 12.69 -6.77 -18.22
N ASP A 114 12.65 -6.14 -19.39
CA ASP A 114 13.01 -6.74 -20.69
C ASP A 114 14.50 -7.13 -20.82
N GLN A 115 15.31 -6.89 -19.79
CA GLN A 115 16.69 -7.34 -19.72
C GLN A 115 16.85 -8.86 -19.86
N LEU A 116 15.85 -9.64 -19.45
CA LEU A 116 15.87 -11.10 -19.61
C LEU A 116 15.36 -11.59 -20.99
N GLN A 117 14.91 -10.69 -21.89
CA GLN A 117 14.30 -11.00 -23.20
C GLN A 117 13.12 -12.00 -23.12
N GLN A 118 12.61 -12.28 -21.92
CA GLN A 118 11.55 -13.24 -21.65
C GLN A 118 10.41 -12.54 -20.93
N HIS A 119 9.31 -12.33 -21.65
CA HIS A 119 8.08 -11.79 -21.09
C HIS A 119 7.39 -12.87 -20.25
N TYR A 120 7.67 -12.88 -18.95
CA TYR A 120 6.93 -13.73 -18.02
C TYR A 120 5.57 -13.10 -17.70
N PRO A 121 4.47 -13.89 -17.67
CA PRO A 121 3.22 -13.41 -17.12
C PRO A 121 3.42 -13.02 -15.65
N LEU A 122 2.68 -12.03 -15.17
CA LEU A 122 2.77 -11.49 -13.80
C LEU A 122 2.79 -12.59 -12.74
N TRP A 123 1.98 -13.64 -12.91
CA TRP A 123 1.92 -14.78 -12.00
C TRP A 123 3.22 -15.59 -11.92
N ALA A 124 3.90 -15.78 -13.05
CA ALA A 124 5.19 -16.46 -13.08
C ALA A 124 6.28 -15.57 -12.45
N ALA A 125 6.25 -14.26 -12.74
CA ALA A 125 7.16 -13.30 -12.12
C ALA A 125 7.01 -13.28 -10.58
N LEU A 126 5.78 -13.26 -10.08
CA LEU A 126 5.50 -13.33 -8.64
C LEU A 126 6.03 -14.63 -8.01
N LEU A 127 5.82 -15.78 -8.64
CA LEU A 127 6.33 -17.05 -8.12
C LEU A 127 7.86 -17.06 -8.06
N VAL A 128 8.53 -16.57 -9.09
CA VAL A 128 10.00 -16.46 -9.10
C VAL A 128 10.49 -15.57 -7.97
N VAL A 129 9.86 -14.39 -7.76
CA VAL A 129 10.23 -13.48 -6.69
C VAL A 129 10.02 -14.10 -5.32
N VAL A 130 8.91 -14.82 -5.11
CA VAL A 130 8.66 -15.56 -3.87
C VAL A 130 9.75 -16.60 -3.62
N ILE A 131 10.10 -17.40 -4.64
CA ILE A 131 11.15 -18.42 -4.54
C ILE A 131 12.51 -17.78 -4.20
N VAL A 132 12.90 -16.71 -4.90
CA VAL A 132 14.16 -16.00 -4.67
C VAL A 132 14.22 -15.41 -3.26
N THR A 133 13.13 -14.77 -2.82
CA THR A 133 13.05 -14.16 -1.49
C THR A 133 13.10 -15.23 -0.39
N LEU A 134 12.41 -16.36 -0.58
CA LEU A 134 12.47 -17.50 0.35
C LEU A 134 13.86 -18.12 0.39
N ALA A 135 14.52 -18.32 -0.75
CA ALA A 135 15.88 -18.85 -0.80
C ALA A 135 16.87 -17.95 -0.06
N PHE A 136 16.75 -16.63 -0.22
CA PHE A 136 17.55 -15.67 0.54
C PHE A 136 17.23 -15.74 2.04
N ALA A 137 15.94 -15.83 2.41
CA ALA A 137 15.53 -15.95 3.81
C ALA A 137 16.02 -17.25 4.48
N LEU A 138 16.19 -18.34 3.73
CA LEU A 138 16.77 -19.58 4.24
C LEU A 138 18.30 -19.52 4.42
N LEU A 139 18.98 -18.60 3.74
CA LEU A 139 20.43 -18.47 3.77
C LEU A 139 20.92 -17.69 5.00
N VAL A 140 20.12 -16.74 5.47
CA VAL A 140 20.42 -15.85 6.61
C VAL A 140 19.97 -16.47 7.93
#